data_AF-A0A8D0U2L5-F1
#
_entry.id   AF-A0A8D0U2L5-F1
#
_cell.length_a   1.000
_cell.length_b   1.000
_cell.length_c   1.000
_cell.angle_alpha   90.00
_cell.angle_beta   90.00
_cell.angle_gamma   90.00
#
_symmetry.space_group_name_H-M   'P 1'
#
loop_
_entity.id
_entity.type
_entity.pdbx_description
1 polymer ?
#
loop_
_entity_poly.entity_id
_entity_poly.type
_entity_poly.pdbx_seq_one_letter_code
_entity_poly.pdbx_strand_id
1 'polypeptide(L)'
;MATDSWALAVDQQEAAAESVNVILNDGHFVSDKGAVVKTNANAEKTDEEEKEDRAAQSLLNKLIRSNLVDNTNQVEVLQRDPNSPLYSVKSFEELRLKPQLLQGVYAMGFNRPSKIQENALPLMLAEPYVS
;
A
#
# COMPACT_ATOMS: atom_id res chain seq x y z
N MET A 1 -3.48 20.38 15.71
CA MET A 1 -4.42 19.76 14.75
C MET A 1 -3.67 19.56 13.46
N ALA A 2 -3.07 18.39 13.25
CA ALA A 2 -2.36 18.09 12.01
C ALA A 2 -3.40 17.79 10.94
N THR A 3 -3.43 18.60 9.89
CA THR A 3 -4.30 18.42 8.74
C THR A 3 -3.95 17.12 8.03
N ASP A 4 -4.97 16.29 7.79
CA ASP A 4 -4.92 14.96 7.16
C ASP A 4 -4.52 15.01 5.67
N SER A 5 -3.30 15.50 5.38
CA SER A 5 -2.73 15.59 4.03
C SER A 5 -2.65 14.21 3.34
N TRP A 6 -2.50 13.14 4.14
CA TRP A 6 -2.40 11.78 3.63
C TRP A 6 -3.75 11.15 3.31
N ALA A 7 -4.77 11.36 4.15
CA ALA A 7 -6.11 10.83 3.91
C ALA A 7 -6.72 11.46 2.66
N LEU A 8 -6.57 12.78 2.52
CA LEU A 8 -7.10 13.52 1.37
C LEU A 8 -6.44 13.09 0.04
N ALA A 9 -5.14 12.81 0.06
CA ALA A 9 -4.43 12.28 -1.11
C ALA A 9 -4.91 10.87 -1.49
N VAL A 10 -5.22 10.02 -0.51
CA VAL A 10 -5.78 8.69 -0.74
C VAL A 10 -7.18 8.78 -1.34
N ASP A 11 -8.05 9.61 -0.78
CA ASP A 11 -9.42 9.83 -1.27
C ASP A 11 -9.41 10.33 -2.73
N GLN A 12 -8.53 11.29 -3.04
CA GLN A 12 -8.39 11.81 -4.41
C GLN A 12 -7.91 10.74 -5.40
N GLN A 13 -6.97 9.88 -4.98
CA GLN A 13 -6.48 8.79 -5.81
C GLN A 13 -7.54 7.70 -6.00
N GLU A 14 -8.36 7.41 -4.99
CA GLU A 14 -9.45 6.43 -5.08
C GLU A 14 -10.54 6.91 -6.05
N ALA A 15 -10.96 8.18 -5.95
CA ALA A 15 -11.89 8.79 -6.89
C ALA A 15 -11.38 8.74 -8.34
N ALA A 16 -10.08 8.95 -8.56
CA ALA A 16 -9.48 8.82 -9.90
C ALA A 16 -9.49 7.37 -10.40
N ALA A 17 -9.23 6.39 -9.52
CA ALA A 17 -9.19 4.97 -9.88
C ALA A 17 -10.56 4.39 -10.27
N GLU A 18 -11.65 4.87 -9.66
CA GLU A 18 -13.01 4.47 -10.04
C GLU A 18 -13.30 4.79 -11.52
N SER A 19 -12.86 5.96 -12.00
CA SER A 19 -13.04 6.36 -13.40
C SER A 19 -12.28 5.44 -14.39
N VAL A 20 -11.13 4.92 -13.98
CA VAL A 20 -10.29 4.03 -14.79
C VAL A 20 -10.83 2.60 -14.80
N ASN A 21 -11.43 2.14 -13.71
CA ASN A 21 -12.04 0.80 -13.63
C ASN A 21 -13.23 0.66 -14.60
N VAL A 22 -13.96 1.75 -14.85
CA VAL A 22 -15.01 1.80 -15.90
C VAL A 22 -14.39 1.58 -17.29
N ILE A 23 -13.24 2.18 -17.57
CA ILE A 23 -12.57 2.07 -18.88
C ILE A 23 -12.01 0.66 -19.13
N LEU A 24 -11.54 -0.03 -18.09
CA LEU A 24 -11.01 -1.39 -18.23
C LEU A 24 -12.11 -2.46 -18.46
N ASN A 25 -13.36 -2.19 -18.05
CA ASN A 25 -14.47 -3.10 -18.26
C ASN A 25 -15.04 -3.08 -19.70
N ASP A 26 -14.74 -2.05 -20.50
CA ASP A 26 -15.20 -1.90 -21.90
C ASP A 26 -14.28 -2.55 -22.96
N GLY A 27 -13.57 -3.62 -22.58
CA GLY A 27 -13.32 -4.76 -23.48
C GLY A 27 -12.58 -4.53 -24.81
N HIS A 28 -11.72 -3.51 -24.96
CA HIS A 28 -10.86 -3.39 -26.15
C HIS A 28 -9.41 -3.03 -25.80
N PHE A 29 -8.69 -3.99 -25.19
CA PHE A 29 -7.23 -3.99 -25.19
C PHE A 29 -6.74 -4.96 -26.28
N VAL A 30 -6.38 -4.41 -27.44
CA VAL A 30 -5.66 -5.16 -28.47
C VAL A 30 -4.26 -5.43 -27.92
N SER A 31 -4.00 -6.68 -27.59
CA SER A 31 -2.66 -7.19 -27.32
C SER A 31 -1.90 -7.22 -28.65
N ASP A 32 -1.03 -6.24 -28.88
CA ASP A 32 0.03 -6.39 -29.89
C ASP A 32 1.37 -6.62 -29.20
N LYS A 33 2.05 -7.67 -29.65
CA LYS A 33 3.30 -8.16 -29.12
C LYS A 33 4.45 -7.32 -29.67
N GLY A 34 5.33 -6.88 -28.76
CA GLY A 34 6.73 -6.65 -29.08
C GLY A 34 7.06 -5.27 -29.64
N ALA A 35 7.37 -4.34 -28.74
CA ALA A 35 8.25 -3.23 -29.05
C ALA A 35 9.26 -3.07 -27.91
N VAL A 36 10.45 -3.63 -28.12
CA VAL A 36 11.66 -3.23 -27.40
C VAL A 36 11.88 -1.76 -27.71
N VAL A 37 11.48 -0.88 -26.80
CA VAL A 37 11.88 0.53 -26.84
C VAL A 37 13.09 0.67 -25.92
N LYS A 38 14.27 0.41 -26.50
CA LYS A 38 15.50 1.03 -26.02
C LYS A 38 15.42 2.49 -26.41
N THR A 39 15.13 3.37 -25.47
CA THR A 39 15.46 4.79 -25.58
C THR A 39 16.43 5.15 -24.46
N ASN A 40 17.71 5.03 -24.79
CA ASN A 40 18.71 5.91 -24.22
C ASN A 40 18.31 7.34 -24.61
N ALA A 41 17.79 8.08 -23.65
CA ALA A 41 17.72 9.54 -23.70
C ALA A 41 17.93 10.02 -22.27
N ASN A 42 19.18 10.38 -21.97
CA ASN A 42 19.52 11.26 -20.86
C ASN A 42 18.90 12.62 -21.20
N ALA A 43 17.64 12.80 -20.81
CA ALA A 43 16.95 14.08 -20.79
C ALA A 43 16.72 14.38 -19.32
N GLU A 44 17.26 15.51 -18.84
CA GLU A 44 16.93 16.06 -17.53
C GLU A 44 15.42 16.25 -17.47
N LYS A 45 14.71 15.24 -16.93
CA LYS A 45 13.30 15.38 -16.57
C LYS A 45 13.24 16.29 -15.37
N THR A 46 12.36 17.28 -15.45
CA THR A 46 12.07 18.13 -14.30
C THR A 46 11.45 17.28 -13.18
N ASP A 47 11.70 17.66 -11.92
CA ASP A 47 11.21 16.92 -10.73
C ASP A 47 9.68 16.70 -10.74
N GLU A 48 8.92 17.48 -11.52
CA GLU A 48 7.47 17.38 -11.66
C GLU A 48 7.06 16.24 -12.61
N GLU A 49 7.69 16.11 -13.79
CA GLU A 49 7.43 15.01 -14.72
C GLU A 49 7.81 13.64 -14.14
N GLU A 50 8.92 13.55 -13.40
CA GLU A 50 9.30 12.29 -12.75
C GLU A 50 8.32 11.87 -11.63
N LYS A 51 7.75 12.85 -10.92
CA LYS A 51 6.72 12.58 -9.89
C LYS A 51 5.43 12.10 -10.53
N GLU A 52 5.03 12.70 -11.64
CA GLU A 52 3.84 12.29 -12.39
C GLU A 52 3.99 10.86 -12.93
N ASP A 53 5.16 10.51 -13.49
CA ASP A 53 5.47 9.15 -13.94
C ASP A 53 5.41 8.12 -12.79
N ARG A 54 5.90 8.46 -11.60
CA ARG A 54 5.85 7.56 -10.43
C ARG A 54 4.44 7.38 -9.90
N ALA A 55 3.63 8.44 -9.90
CA ALA A 55 2.23 8.37 -9.51
C ALA A 55 1.43 7.48 -10.48
N ALA A 56 1.64 7.65 -11.79
CA ALA A 56 1.01 6.84 -12.83
C ALA A 56 1.42 5.36 -12.73
N GLN A 57 2.72 5.08 -12.52
CA GLN A 57 3.20 3.70 -12.29
C GLN A 57 2.61 3.08 -11.01
N SER A 58 2.48 3.86 -9.94
CA SER A 58 1.85 3.41 -8.68
C SER A 58 0.37 3.08 -8.90
N LEU A 59 -0.35 3.93 -9.63
CA LEU A 59 -1.75 3.70 -9.97
C LEU A 59 -1.91 2.43 -10.79
N LEU A 60 -1.14 2.26 -11.87
CA LEU A 60 -1.16 1.02 -12.66
C LEU A 60 -0.87 -0.20 -11.81
N ASN A 61 0.16 -0.15 -10.94
CA ASN A 61 0.46 -1.23 -10.00
C ASN A 61 -0.71 -1.52 -9.04
N LYS A 62 -1.43 -0.50 -8.58
CA LYS A 62 -2.60 -0.64 -7.70
C LYS A 62 -3.77 -1.34 -8.42
N LEU A 63 -4.00 -1.03 -9.71
CA LEU A 63 -5.10 -1.64 -10.47
C LEU A 63 -4.81 -3.09 -10.87
N ILE A 64 -3.57 -3.43 -11.21
CA ILE A 64 -3.22 -4.77 -11.69
C ILE A 64 -2.96 -5.79 -10.56
N ARG A 65 -2.63 -5.33 -9.34
CA ARG A 65 -2.29 -6.22 -8.22
C ARG A 65 -3.55 -6.71 -7.52
N SER A 66 -3.82 -8.00 -7.66
CA SER A 66 -4.95 -8.66 -6.98
C SER A 66 -4.59 -9.24 -5.61
N ASN A 67 -3.30 -9.47 -5.33
CA ASN A 67 -2.83 -10.14 -4.13
C ASN A 67 -1.50 -9.55 -3.62
N LEU A 68 -1.10 -9.99 -2.43
CA LEU A 68 0.19 -9.65 -1.85
C LEU A 68 1.34 -10.22 -2.67
N VAL A 69 2.43 -9.46 -2.78
CA VAL A 69 3.67 -9.94 -3.39
C VAL A 69 4.48 -10.71 -2.34
N ASP A 70 4.87 -11.94 -2.66
CA ASP A 70 5.72 -12.75 -1.79
C ASP A 70 7.08 -12.08 -1.58
N ASN A 71 7.54 -12.06 -0.34
CA ASN A 71 8.80 -11.46 0.04
C ASN A 71 9.53 -12.35 1.06
N THR A 72 10.77 -12.72 0.75
CA THR A 72 11.62 -13.55 1.61
C THR A 72 12.43 -12.77 2.63
N ASN A 73 12.51 -11.44 2.47
CA ASN A 73 13.31 -10.57 3.32
C ASN A 73 12.57 -10.32 4.64
N GLN A 74 13.36 -10.03 5.67
CA GLN A 74 12.83 -9.64 6.98
C GLN A 74 12.64 -8.12 7.01
N VAL A 75 11.64 -7.69 7.79
CA VAL A 75 11.37 -6.27 7.98
C VAL A 75 12.37 -5.72 8.99
N GLU A 76 13.14 -4.73 8.59
CA GLU A 76 14.02 -3.98 9.48
C GLU A 76 13.21 -2.88 10.17
N VAL A 77 13.23 -2.88 11.50
CA VAL A 77 12.50 -1.90 12.32
C VAL A 77 13.50 -1.01 13.02
N LEU A 78 13.52 0.28 12.64
CA LEU A 78 14.31 1.29 13.32
C LEU A 78 13.47 1.87 14.47
N GLN A 79 13.83 1.51 15.70
CA GLN A 79 13.09 1.94 16.89
C GLN A 79 13.56 3.32 17.38
N ARG A 80 12.61 4.13 17.84
CA ARG A 80 12.91 5.40 18.51
C ARG A 80 13.53 5.17 19.90
N ASP A 81 13.01 4.19 20.63
CA ASP A 81 13.54 3.75 21.92
C ASP A 81 14.10 2.32 21.77
N PRO A 82 15.42 2.11 21.94
CA PRO A 82 16.04 0.79 21.82
C PRO A 82 15.65 -0.19 22.93
N ASN A 83 15.03 0.25 24.02
CA ASN A 83 14.57 -0.62 25.11
C ASN A 83 13.11 -1.06 24.94
N SER A 84 12.38 -0.51 23.96
CA SER A 84 11.01 -0.91 23.70
C SER A 84 10.98 -2.30 23.06
N PRO A 85 10.22 -3.26 23.60
CA PRO A 85 10.12 -4.59 22.99
C PRO A 85 9.57 -4.49 21.56
N LEU A 86 10.17 -5.26 20.64
CA LEU A 86 9.59 -5.45 19.30
C LEU A 86 8.36 -6.36 19.43
N TYR A 87 7.20 -5.83 19.07
CA TYR A 87 5.97 -6.60 18.96
C TYR A 87 5.77 -7.05 17.52
N SER A 88 5.76 -8.36 17.31
CA SER A 88 5.35 -8.97 16.05
C SER A 88 4.11 -9.83 16.31
N VAL A 89 3.03 -9.56 15.58
CA VAL A 89 1.78 -10.32 15.67
C VAL A 89 1.65 -11.27 14.50
N LYS A 90 1.07 -12.45 14.73
CA LYS A 90 0.87 -13.49 13.69
C LYS A 90 -0.58 -13.67 13.27
N SER A 91 -1.50 -13.05 13.99
CA SER A 91 -2.95 -13.15 13.77
C SER A 91 -3.63 -11.79 14.02
N PHE A 92 -4.80 -11.58 13.42
CA PHE A 92 -5.56 -10.35 13.64
C PHE A 92 -6.24 -10.32 15.03
N GLU A 93 -6.42 -11.48 15.65
CA GLU A 93 -6.96 -11.63 17.01
C GLU A 93 -6.03 -11.04 18.07
N GLU A 94 -4.71 -11.15 17.88
CA GLU A 94 -3.69 -10.61 18.79
C GLU A 94 -3.74 -9.08 18.90
N LEU A 95 -4.29 -8.40 17.88
CA LEU A 95 -4.44 -6.95 17.85
C LEU A 95 -5.62 -6.44 18.68
N ARG A 96 -6.45 -7.34 19.23
CA ARG A 96 -7.62 -7.01 20.08
C ARG A 96 -8.54 -5.96 19.44
N LEU A 97 -8.73 -6.05 18.12
CA LEU A 97 -9.59 -5.15 17.36
C LEU A 97 -11.05 -5.27 17.81
N LYS A 98 -11.84 -4.22 17.59
CA LYS A 98 -13.29 -4.29 17.78
C LYS A 98 -13.87 -5.41 16.90
N PRO A 99 -14.85 -6.21 17.38
CA PRO A 99 -15.37 -7.36 16.64
C PRO A 99 -15.88 -7.01 15.24
N GLN A 100 -16.48 -5.83 15.07
CA GLN A 100 -16.99 -5.37 13.78
C GLN A 100 -15.86 -5.13 12.76
N LEU A 101 -14.72 -4.61 13.22
CA LEU A 101 -13.56 -4.36 12.38
C LEU A 101 -12.87 -5.68 12.00
N LEU A 102 -12.69 -6.57 12.98
CA LEU A 102 -12.12 -7.90 12.74
C LEU A 102 -12.98 -8.69 11.72
N GLN A 103 -14.30 -8.63 11.86
CA GLN A 103 -15.22 -9.23 10.90
C GLN A 103 -15.07 -8.61 9.50
N GLY A 104 -14.90 -7.28 9.41
CA GLY A 104 -14.63 -6.60 8.13
C GLY A 104 -13.33 -7.07 7.48
N VAL A 105 -12.25 -7.22 8.24
CA VAL A 105 -10.97 -7.74 7.76
C VAL A 105 -11.13 -9.14 7.16
N TYR A 106 -11.86 -10.02 7.85
CA TYR A 106 -12.14 -11.37 7.34
C TYR A 106 -13.09 -11.37 6.14
N ALA A 107 -14.09 -10.48 6.10
CA ALA A 107 -14.99 -10.34 4.97
C ALA A 107 -14.25 -9.90 3.69
N MET A 108 -13.15 -9.16 3.83
CA MET A 108 -12.25 -8.80 2.72
C MET A 108 -11.31 -9.94 2.29
N GLY A 109 -11.35 -11.10 2.95
CA GLY A 109 -10.52 -12.27 2.62
C GLY A 109 -9.12 -12.26 3.25
N PHE A 110 -8.83 -11.32 4.15
CA PHE A 110 -7.55 -11.28 4.86
C PHE A 110 -7.56 -12.24 6.05
N ASN A 111 -6.84 -13.36 5.92
CA ASN A 111 -6.80 -14.41 6.95
C ASN A 111 -5.66 -14.23 7.96
N ARG A 112 -4.57 -13.56 7.56
CA ARG A 112 -3.41 -13.27 8.40
C ARG A 112 -2.80 -11.93 8.02
N PRO A 113 -2.16 -11.22 8.98
CA PRO A 113 -1.40 -10.02 8.65
C PRO A 113 -0.25 -10.35 7.69
N SER A 114 -0.01 -9.47 6.73
CA SER A 114 1.16 -9.54 5.84
C SER A 114 2.46 -9.24 6.59
N LYS A 115 3.61 -9.55 5.98
CA LYS A 115 4.94 -9.42 6.62
C LYS A 115 5.21 -8.01 7.20
N ILE A 116 4.78 -6.97 6.50
CA ILE A 116 4.92 -5.59 6.99
C ILE A 116 3.92 -5.27 8.10
N GLN A 117 2.71 -5.82 8.02
CA GLN A 117 1.65 -5.63 9.01
C GLN A 117 1.94 -6.32 10.35
N GLU A 118 2.65 -7.45 10.34
CA GLU A 118 3.09 -8.15 11.57
C GLU A 118 3.81 -7.20 12.53
N ASN A 119 4.61 -6.25 12.01
CA ASN A 119 5.37 -5.29 12.81
C ASN A 119 4.72 -3.89 12.84
N ALA A 120 4.08 -3.47 11.75
CA ALA A 120 3.50 -2.14 11.66
C ALA A 120 2.21 -2.01 12.49
N LEU A 121 1.31 -2.99 12.44
CA LEU A 121 0.01 -2.90 13.12
C LEU A 121 0.15 -2.78 14.63
N PRO A 122 1.01 -3.56 15.32
CA PRO A 122 1.24 -3.38 16.75
C PRO A 122 1.77 -1.99 17.08
N LEU A 123 2.65 -1.41 16.25
CA LEU A 123 3.20 -0.07 16.48
C LEU A 123 2.14 1.02 16.28
N MET A 124 1.23 0.87 15.31
CA MET A 124 0.18 1.83 15.03
C MET A 124 -0.98 1.76 16.03
N LEU A 125 -1.25 0.58 16.58
CA LEU A 125 -2.35 0.32 17.51
C LEU A 125 -1.91 0.28 18.97
N ALA A 126 -0.61 0.31 19.24
CA ALA A 126 -0.08 0.39 20.59
C ALA A 126 -0.67 1.62 21.30
N GLU A 127 -1.21 1.39 22.49
CA GLU A 127 -1.57 2.49 23.38
C GLU A 127 -0.29 3.26 23.73
N PRO A 128 -0.27 4.60 23.59
CA PRO A 128 0.89 5.38 23.97
C PRO A 128 1.15 5.17 25.46
N TYR A 129 2.41 4.93 25.82
CA TYR A 129 2.82 4.87 27.22
C TYR A 129 2.50 6.23 27.86
N VAL A 130 1.40 6.29 28.62
CA VAL A 130 1.10 7.40 29.51
C VAL A 130 2.02 7.27 30.71
N SER A 131 3.09 8.06 30.72
CA SER A 131 3.83 8.37 31.95
C SER A 131 3.02 9.32 32.83
#